data_AF-A0A9X7HDJ0-F1
#
_entry.id   AF-A0A9X7HDJ0-F1
#
_cell.length_a   1.000
_cell.length_b   1.000
_cell.length_c   1.000
_cell.angle_alpha   90.00
_cell.angle_beta   90.00
_cell.angle_gamma   90.00
#
_symmetry.space_group_name_H-M   'P 1'
#
loop_
_entity.id
_entity.type
_entity.pdbx_description
1 polymer ?
#
loop_
_entity_poly.entity_id
_entity_poly.type
_entity_poly.pdbx_seq_one_letter_code
_entity_poly.pdbx_strand_id
1 'polypeptide(L)'
;MYQFTNEKRKEKIYKLYLILFIVSALINEILIFADGNMIRGIASLLFYFIVMFFGLQRKAWSVIIIKFMVWIHIIILLLMILSITIK
;
A
#
# COMPACT_ATOMS: atom_id res chain seq x y z
N MET A 1 30.29 6.70 -10.96
CA MET A 1 30.29 5.82 -9.76
C MET A 1 29.19 6.17 -8.74
N TYR A 2 29.02 7.43 -8.32
CA TYR A 2 28.03 7.85 -7.29
C TYR A 2 26.55 7.76 -7.69
N GLN A 3 26.21 7.92 -8.98
CA GLN A 3 24.83 7.83 -9.46
C GLN A 3 24.24 6.42 -9.31
N PHE A 4 25.05 5.38 -9.53
CA PHE A 4 24.63 3.97 -9.40
C PHE A 4 24.25 3.57 -7.96
N THR A 5 24.91 4.14 -6.94
CA THR A 5 24.61 3.82 -5.54
C THR A 5 23.26 4.38 -5.12
N ASN A 6 22.91 5.58 -5.60
CA ASN A 6 21.62 6.21 -5.31
C ASN A 6 20.44 5.51 -6.00
N GLU A 7 20.64 4.98 -7.21
CA GLU A 7 19.62 4.21 -7.92
C GLU A 7 19.27 2.91 -7.19
N LYS A 8 20.28 2.16 -6.72
CA LYS A 8 20.08 0.95 -5.91
C LYS A 8 19.32 1.25 -4.61
N ARG A 9 19.59 2.39 -3.96
CA ARG A 9 18.86 2.80 -2.74
C ARG A 9 17.40 3.12 -3.02
N LYS A 10 17.12 3.87 -4.09
CA LYS A 10 15.75 4.21 -4.50
C LYS A 10 14.93 2.96 -4.82
N GLU A 11 15.55 1.97 -5.45
CA GLU A 11 14.90 0.69 -5.74
C GLU A 11 14.58 -0.12 -4.47
N LYS A 12 15.51 -0.21 -3.51
CA LYS A 12 15.25 -0.87 -2.22
C LYS A 12 14.07 -0.23 -1.48
N ILE A 13 14.04 1.10 -1.42
CA ILE A 13 12.94 1.84 -0.79
C ILE A 13 11.62 1.56 -1.51
N TYR A 14 11.61 1.54 -2.85
CA TYR A 14 10.38 1.24 -3.58
C TYR A 14 9.88 -0.19 -3.35
N LYS A 15 10.79 -1.18 -3.29
CA LYS A 15 10.42 -2.56 -2.91
C LYS A 15 9.80 -2.62 -1.52
N LEU A 16 10.30 -1.84 -0.56
CA LEU A 16 9.69 -1.73 0.78
C LEU A 16 8.26 -1.19 0.70
N TYR A 17 8.01 -0.13 -0.07
CA TYR A 17 6.65 0.39 -0.29
C TYR A 17 5.71 -0.65 -0.92
N LEU A 18 6.21 -1.44 -1.87
CA LEU A 18 5.45 -2.54 -2.47
C LEU A 18 5.08 -3.60 -1.43
N ILE A 19 6.03 -4.00 -0.59
CA ILE A 19 5.79 -4.98 0.50
C ILE A 19 4.75 -4.42 1.48
N LEU A 20 4.90 -3.17 1.91
CA LEU A 20 3.94 -2.51 2.80
C LEU A 20 2.54 -2.46 2.18
N PHE A 21 2.45 -2.13 0.89
CA PHE A 21 1.18 -2.11 0.16
C PHE A 21 0.53 -3.50 0.11
N ILE A 22 1.29 -4.56 -0.17
CA ILE A 22 0.76 -5.94 -0.19
C ILE A 22 0.23 -6.33 1.20
N VAL A 23 0.97 -6.03 2.27
CA VAL A 23 0.54 -6.32 3.64
C VAL A 23 -0.74 -5.57 3.97
N SER A 24 -0.81 -4.27 3.68
CA SER A 24 -2.02 -3.46 3.89
C SER A 24 -3.21 -3.97 3.07
N ALA A 25 -3.00 -4.35 1.80
CA ALA A 25 -4.05 -4.90 0.95
C ALA A 25 -4.58 -6.21 1.51
N LEU A 26 -3.71 -7.13 1.95
CA LEU A 26 -4.11 -8.40 2.55
C LEU A 26 -4.93 -8.20 3.84
N ILE A 27 -4.52 -7.27 4.71
CA ILE A 27 -5.26 -6.96 5.94
C ILE A 27 -6.66 -6.44 5.61
N ASN A 28 -6.77 -5.53 4.62
CA ASN A 28 -8.07 -5.01 4.18
C ASN A 28 -8.95 -6.09 3.58
N GLU A 29 -8.39 -6.96 2.72
CA GLU A 29 -9.13 -8.08 2.13
C GLU A 29 -9.69 -9.01 3.19
N ILE A 30 -8.87 -9.43 4.16
CA ILE A 30 -9.31 -10.30 5.27
C ILE A 30 -10.47 -9.65 6.03
N LEU A 31 -10.38 -8.35 6.31
CA LEU A 31 -11.44 -7.61 7.01
C LEU A 31 -12.73 -7.53 6.18
N ILE A 32 -12.63 -7.24 4.87
CA ILE A 32 -13.80 -7.14 3.98
C ILE A 32 -14.50 -8.50 3.83
N PHE A 33 -13.73 -9.58 3.72
CA PHE A 33 -14.29 -10.93 3.68
C PHE A 33 -14.92 -11.33 5.03
N ALA A 34 -14.33 -10.92 6.16
CA ALA A 34 -14.90 -11.15 7.49
C ALA A 34 -16.24 -10.41 7.68
N ASP A 35 -16.40 -9.22 7.08
CA ASP A 35 -17.65 -8.46 7.07
C ASP A 35 -18.75 -9.07 6.15
N GLY A 36 -18.46 -10.16 5.44
CA GLY A 36 -19.41 -10.86 4.56
C GLY A 36 -19.72 -10.15 3.23
N ASN A 37 -19.06 -9.03 2.94
CA ASN A 37 -19.29 -8.22 1.74
C ASN A 37 -18.52 -8.75 0.52
N MET A 38 -18.94 -9.88 -0.04
CA MET A 38 -18.24 -10.57 -1.14
C MET A 38 -18.01 -9.69 -2.38
N ILE A 39 -19.01 -8.90 -2.81
CA ILE A 39 -18.88 -8.05 -4.02
C ILE A 39 -17.78 -6.99 -3.80
N ARG A 40 -17.74 -6.39 -2.61
CA ARG A 40 -16.75 -5.38 -2.25
C ARG A 40 -15.35 -6.00 -2.19
N GLY A 41 -15.22 -7.20 -1.60
CA GLY A 41 -13.95 -7.93 -1.54
C GLY A 41 -13.41 -8.28 -2.92
N ILE A 42 -14.26 -8.82 -3.81
CA ILE A 42 -13.84 -9.15 -5.18
C ILE A 42 -13.40 -7.88 -5.95
N ALA A 43 -14.14 -6.78 -5.79
CA ALA A 43 -13.80 -5.51 -6.43
C ALA A 43 -12.48 -4.91 -5.88
N SER A 44 -12.27 -4.92 -4.56
CA SER A 44 -11.03 -4.44 -3.95
C SER A 44 -9.84 -5.31 -4.34
N LEU A 45 -10.03 -6.63 -4.38
CA LEU A 45 -8.99 -7.58 -4.76
C LEU A 45 -8.52 -7.34 -6.19
N LEU A 46 -9.45 -7.20 -7.14
CA LEU A 46 -9.15 -6.83 -8.53
C LEU A 46 -8.40 -5.50 -8.59
N PHE A 47 -8.84 -4.49 -7.84
CA PHE A 47 -8.18 -3.19 -7.81
C PHE A 47 -6.74 -3.30 -7.28
N TYR A 48 -6.50 -4.02 -6.19
CA TYR A 48 -5.17 -4.24 -5.64
C TYR A 48 -4.25 -4.99 -6.61
N PHE A 49 -4.76 -6.01 -7.30
CA PHE A 49 -4.01 -6.72 -8.33
C PHE A 49 -3.62 -5.81 -9.50
N ILE A 50 -4.54 -4.98 -9.99
CA ILE A 50 -4.27 -4.01 -11.08
C ILE A 50 -3.16 -3.04 -10.64
N VAL A 51 -3.29 -2.44 -9.45
CA VAL A 51 -2.31 -1.49 -8.92
C VAL A 51 -0.95 -2.16 -8.73
N MET A 52 -0.91 -3.39 -8.23
CA MET A 52 0.33 -4.15 -8.05
C MET A 52 1.00 -4.48 -9.38
N PHE A 53 0.24 -4.94 -10.37
CA PHE A 53 0.75 -5.29 -11.69
C PHE A 53 1.41 -4.10 -12.38
N PHE A 54 0.74 -2.94 -12.39
CA PHE A 54 1.32 -1.72 -12.95
C PHE A 54 2.41 -1.09 -12.07
N GLY A 55 2.38 -1.34 -10.76
CA GLY A 55 3.45 -0.98 -9.82
C GLY A 55 4.75 -1.72 -10.12
N LEU A 56 4.68 -3.03 -10.41
CA LEU A 56 5.85 -3.82 -10.83
C LEU A 56 6.47 -3.29 -12.13
N GLN A 57 5.65 -2.80 -13.06
CA GLN A 57 6.10 -2.13 -14.28
C GLN A 57 6.62 -0.70 -14.05
N ARG A 58 6.66 -0.22 -12.79
CA ARG A 58 7.05 1.14 -12.39
C ARG A 58 6.29 2.25 -13.13
N LYS A 59 5.04 2.01 -13.53
CA LYS A 59 4.21 3.07 -14.11
C LYS A 59 4.03 4.19 -13.10
N ALA A 60 4.29 5.44 -13.50
CA ALA A 60 4.32 6.59 -12.61
C ALA A 60 3.02 6.72 -11.78
N TRP A 61 1.86 6.55 -12.41
CA TRP A 61 0.55 6.60 -11.75
C TRP A 61 0.39 5.54 -10.66
N SER A 62 0.83 4.30 -10.90
CA SER A 62 0.75 3.22 -9.90
C SER A 62 1.71 3.41 -8.75
N VAL A 63 2.90 3.96 -9.01
CA VAL A 63 3.85 4.33 -7.95
C VAL A 63 3.25 5.39 -7.03
N ILE A 64 2.54 6.38 -7.59
CA ILE A 64 1.84 7.42 -6.83
C ILE A 64 0.73 6.79 -5.99
N ILE A 65 -0.11 5.93 -6.58
CA ILE A 65 -1.19 5.24 -5.87
C ILE A 65 -0.65 4.40 -4.71
N ILE A 66 0.40 3.59 -4.95
CA ILE A 66 1.03 2.75 -3.90
C ILE A 66 1.52 3.61 -2.74
N LYS A 67 2.25 4.70 -3.03
CA LYS A 67 2.73 5.61 -1.99
C LYS A 67 1.57 6.25 -1.24
N PHE A 68 0.58 6.76 -1.95
CA PHE A 68 -0.58 7.44 -1.38
C PHE A 68 -1.39 6.52 -0.47
N MET A 69 -1.65 5.29 -0.89
CA MET A 69 -2.31 4.24 -0.08
C MET A 69 -1.55 3.96 1.21
N VAL A 70 -0.23 3.78 1.15
CA VAL A 70 0.59 3.53 2.34
C VAL A 70 0.59 4.74 3.28
N TRP A 71 0.71 5.96 2.74
CA TRP A 71 0.66 7.18 3.54
C TRP A 71 -0.69 7.37 4.24
N ILE A 72 -1.81 7.10 3.56
CA ILE A 72 -3.14 7.12 4.19
C ILE A 72 -3.21 6.14 5.35
N HIS A 73 -2.72 4.91 5.18
CA HIS A 73 -2.70 3.93 6.27
C HIS A 73 -1.87 4.41 7.46
N ILE A 74 -0.70 5.02 7.21
CA ILE A 74 0.14 5.59 8.27
C ILE A 74 -0.57 6.74 8.99
N ILE A 75 -1.24 7.64 8.25
CA ILE A 75 -1.99 8.77 8.83
C ILE A 75 -3.14 8.26 9.69
N ILE A 76 -3.91 7.29 9.21
CA ILE A 76 -5.00 6.67 9.98
C ILE A 76 -4.46 6.03 11.27
N LEU A 77 -3.34 5.33 11.19
CA LEU A 77 -2.70 4.70 12.35
C LEU A 77 -2.28 5.77 13.39
N LEU A 78 -1.71 6.88 12.93
CA LEU A 78 -1.34 8.03 13.76
C LEU A 78 -2.57 8.65 14.43
N LEU A 79 -3.65 8.84 13.69
CA LEU A 79 -4.91 9.39 14.21
C LEU A 79 -5.53 8.47 15.27
N MET A 80 -5.51 7.15 15.06
CA MET A 80 -5.96 6.18 16.06
C MET A 80 -5.14 6.27 17.35
N ILE A 81 -3.80 6.33 17.25
CA ILE A 81 -2.93 6.45 18.42
C ILE A 81 -3.22 7.76 19.16
N LEU A 82 -3.31 8.88 18.45
CA LEU A 82 -3.65 10.18 19.05
C LEU A 82 -5.01 10.14 19.75
N SER A 83 -6.01 9.53 19.13
CA SER A 83 -7.35 9.40 19.72
C SER A 83 -7.37 8.54 20.98
N ILE A 84 -6.48 7.55 21.12
CA ILE A 84 -6.35 6.71 22.32
C ILE A 84 -5.60 7.47 23.42
N THR A 85 -4.56 8.22 23.08
CA THR A 85 -3.72 8.95 24.04
C THR A 85 -4.37 10.23 24.59
N ILE A 86 -5.25 10.86 23.83
CA ILE A 86 -5.99 12.07 24.26
C ILE A 86 -7.22 11.71 25.14
N LYS A 87 -7.60 10.43 25.16
CA LYS A 87 -8.64 9.88 26.03
C LYS A 87 -8.08 9.53 27.40
#